data_AF-A0A672PJK1-F1
#
_entry.id   AF-A0A672PJK1-F1
#
_cell.length_a   1.000
_cell.length_b   1.000
_cell.length_c   1.000
_cell.angle_alpha   90.00
_cell.angle_beta   90.00
_cell.angle_gamma   90.00
#
_symmetry.space_group_name_H-M   'P 1'
#
loop_
_entity.id
_entity.type
_entity.pdbx_description
1 polymer ?
#
loop_
_entity_poly.entity_id
_entity_poly.type
_entity_poly.pdbx_seq_one_letter_code
_entity_poly.pdbx_strand_id
1 'polypeptide(L)'
;IHILIVHPSLFLSLALKCNCTACESSSYVCETDGACMASTSYIKGQEEQQVRICIPRVSLVPPGQPIYCLSAKGLLNTHCCYTDFCNSINLQIPSGRSTGDSWGPVELVAVIAGPVFLFCLLLIVGVLIFQHHQRNYNHRQRLDVEDPSCDHLYLAKDKTLQDLIFDLSTSGSGSGLPLFVQRTVARTIVLQEIIGKGRFGEVWRGRWRGGDVAVKIFSSREERSWFREAEIYQTIMLRHENILGFIAADNKDNGTWTQLWLVSDYHEHGSLFDYLNHYSVTIEGMIKLALSAASGLAHLHMEILGTQGNCEFDTLAYLNCKISQILYSKKKNNNSIMMVSFLRETRHCTS
;
A
#
# COMPACT_ATOMS: atom_id res chain seq x y z
N ILE A 1 76.39 7.72 -58.01
CA ILE A 1 76.73 7.56 -56.58
C ILE A 1 77.10 8.94 -56.06
N HIS A 2 76.14 9.66 -55.48
CA HIS A 2 76.40 10.90 -54.74
C HIS A 2 76.01 10.63 -53.29
N ILE A 3 77.02 10.49 -52.46
CA ILE A 3 76.93 10.26 -51.02
C ILE A 3 76.60 11.63 -50.40
N LEU A 4 75.37 11.78 -49.92
CA LEU A 4 74.99 12.91 -49.07
C LEU A 4 75.29 12.51 -47.62
N ILE A 5 76.41 13.00 -47.12
CA ILE A 5 76.83 12.91 -45.72
C ILE A 5 75.88 13.82 -44.93
N VAL A 6 74.89 13.22 -44.28
CA VAL A 6 74.07 13.92 -43.28
C VAL A 6 74.88 13.94 -41.98
N HIS A 7 75.41 15.11 -41.63
CA HIS A 7 76.01 15.35 -40.31
C HIS A 7 74.99 14.98 -39.22
N PRO A 8 75.40 14.30 -38.13
CA PRO A 8 74.55 14.18 -36.97
C PRO A 8 74.46 15.57 -36.35
N SER A 9 73.36 16.26 -36.59
CA SER A 9 72.98 17.41 -35.78
C SER A 9 72.93 16.93 -34.34
N LEU A 10 73.92 17.35 -33.54
CA LEU A 10 73.88 17.30 -32.09
C LEU A 10 72.51 17.84 -31.66
N PHE A 11 71.59 16.94 -31.27
CA PHE A 11 70.49 17.34 -30.42
C PHE A 11 71.12 17.68 -29.08
N LEU A 12 71.47 18.97 -28.89
CA LEU A 12 71.63 19.51 -27.55
C LEU A 12 70.28 19.31 -26.87
N SER A 13 70.15 18.27 -26.05
CA SER A 13 69.09 18.24 -25.05
C SER A 13 69.35 19.43 -24.14
N LEU A 14 68.56 20.50 -24.27
CA LEU A 14 68.60 21.59 -23.30
C LEU A 14 68.31 20.98 -21.93
N ALA A 15 69.31 21.05 -21.04
CA ALA A 15 69.15 20.60 -19.68
C ALA A 15 68.27 21.61 -18.93
N LEU A 16 67.19 21.13 -18.33
CA LEU A 16 66.25 21.89 -17.52
C LEU A 16 66.93 22.30 -16.22
N LYS A 17 66.92 23.59 -15.88
CA LYS A 17 67.49 24.11 -14.64
C LYS A 17 66.43 24.21 -13.55
N CYS A 18 66.70 23.65 -12.37
CA CYS A 18 65.79 23.70 -11.23
C CYS A 18 66.49 24.25 -9.98
N ASN A 19 65.70 24.81 -9.07
CA ASN A 19 66.18 25.14 -7.73
C ASN A 19 66.32 23.86 -6.89
N CYS A 20 67.39 23.73 -6.11
CA CYS A 20 67.69 22.54 -5.32
C CYS A 20 68.03 22.90 -3.87
N THR A 21 67.32 22.31 -2.92
CA THR A 21 67.54 22.58 -1.49
C THR A 21 68.84 21.97 -0.97
N ALA A 22 69.27 20.82 -1.50
CA ALA A 22 70.41 20.04 -0.99
C ALA A 22 71.61 19.98 -1.96
N CYS A 23 71.79 21.01 -2.81
CA CYS A 23 72.85 21.06 -3.81
C CYS A 23 73.80 22.27 -3.58
N GLU A 24 74.44 22.35 -2.41
CA GLU A 24 75.32 23.48 -2.05
C GLU A 24 76.52 23.62 -3.00
N SER A 25 77.07 22.50 -3.46
CA SER A 25 78.22 22.44 -4.36
C SER A 25 77.95 23.05 -5.75
N SER A 26 76.69 23.18 -6.14
CA SER A 26 76.25 23.75 -7.43
C SER A 26 75.41 25.01 -7.25
N SER A 27 75.66 25.76 -6.16
CA SER A 27 74.97 27.02 -5.85
C SER A 27 73.43 26.89 -5.79
N TYR A 28 72.93 25.77 -5.24
CA TYR A 28 71.50 25.46 -5.12
C TYR A 28 70.76 25.35 -6.46
N VAL A 29 71.48 25.08 -7.56
CA VAL A 29 70.92 24.85 -8.89
C VAL A 29 71.31 23.47 -9.36
N CYS A 30 70.36 22.73 -9.93
CA CYS A 30 70.61 21.43 -10.56
C CYS A 30 70.07 21.41 -11.99
N GLU A 31 70.65 20.57 -12.84
CA GLU A 31 70.28 20.40 -14.24
C GLU A 31 69.74 18.98 -14.48
N THR A 32 68.65 18.84 -15.25
CA THR A 32 68.01 17.56 -15.51
C THR A 32 67.33 17.48 -16.88
N ASP A 33 67.08 16.28 -17.38
CA ASP A 33 66.32 16.02 -18.61
C ASP A 33 64.85 15.63 -18.35
N GLY A 34 64.46 15.58 -17.06
CA GLY A 34 63.12 15.20 -16.61
C GLY A 34 62.30 16.41 -16.13
N ALA A 35 62.15 16.55 -14.81
CA ALA A 35 61.25 17.53 -14.20
C ALA A 35 61.87 18.20 -12.96
N CYS A 36 61.45 19.43 -12.68
CA CYS A 36 61.70 20.09 -11.40
C CYS A 36 60.59 19.73 -10.41
N MET A 37 60.95 19.46 -9.16
CA MET A 37 59.99 19.19 -8.08
C MET A 37 60.12 20.24 -6.97
N ALA A 38 58.97 20.70 -6.48
CA ALA A 38 58.81 21.40 -5.21
C ALA A 38 57.89 20.59 -4.32
N SER A 39 58.25 20.40 -3.06
CA SER A 39 57.44 19.68 -2.09
C SER A 39 57.46 20.37 -0.73
N THR A 40 56.33 20.35 -0.03
CA THR A 40 56.19 20.85 1.34
C THR A 40 55.58 19.77 2.21
N SER A 41 56.28 19.39 3.27
CA SER A 41 55.89 18.33 4.21
C SER A 41 55.73 18.87 5.63
N TYR A 42 54.86 18.22 6.41
CA TYR A 42 54.65 18.54 7.82
C TYR A 42 55.43 17.57 8.71
N ILE A 43 56.40 18.05 9.49
CA ILE A 43 57.15 17.20 10.43
C ILE A 43 56.71 17.51 11.87
N LYS A 44 56.11 16.52 12.54
CA LYS A 44 55.83 16.46 13.99
C LYS A 44 55.41 17.78 14.65
N GLY A 45 54.44 18.47 14.08
CA GLY A 45 53.62 19.42 14.84
C GLY A 45 53.98 20.89 14.80
N GLN A 46 55.15 21.33 14.31
CA GLN A 46 55.49 22.77 14.31
C GLN A 46 56.37 23.31 13.17
N GLU A 47 56.94 22.50 12.27
CA GLU A 47 57.79 23.05 11.18
C GLU A 47 57.41 22.50 9.79
N GLU A 48 57.15 23.44 8.88
CA GLU A 48 56.96 23.17 7.45
C GLU A 48 58.33 22.98 6.79
N GLN A 49 58.62 21.80 6.25
CA GLN A 49 59.85 21.55 5.52
C GLN A 49 59.61 21.68 4.02
N GLN A 50 60.33 22.59 3.36
CA GLN A 50 60.31 22.75 1.90
C GLN A 50 61.51 22.08 1.25
N VAL A 51 61.24 21.18 0.29
CA VAL A 51 62.27 20.44 -0.44
C VAL A 51 62.11 20.66 -1.93
N ARG A 52 63.21 21.00 -2.61
CA ARG A 52 63.28 21.23 -4.05
C ARG A 52 64.39 20.35 -4.64
N ILE A 53 64.08 19.62 -5.71
CA ILE A 53 65.01 18.68 -6.36
C ILE A 53 64.81 18.63 -7.89
N CYS A 54 65.83 18.14 -8.58
CA CYS A 54 65.76 17.70 -9.97
C CYS A 54 65.43 16.21 -10.05
N ILE A 55 64.50 15.83 -10.93
CA ILE A 55 64.14 14.44 -11.18
C ILE A 55 64.55 14.08 -12.61
N PRO A 56 65.47 13.12 -12.82
CA PRO A 56 65.85 12.67 -14.15
C PRO A 56 64.71 11.92 -14.82
N ARG A 57 64.67 11.95 -16.14
CA ARG A 57 63.55 11.38 -16.92
C ARG A 57 63.33 9.89 -16.64
N VAL A 58 64.39 9.14 -16.35
CA VAL A 58 64.35 7.70 -16.01
C VAL A 58 63.60 7.41 -14.70
N SER A 59 63.48 8.38 -13.80
CA SER A 59 62.78 8.26 -12.52
C SER A 59 61.31 8.67 -12.58
N LEU A 60 60.85 9.21 -13.72
CA LEU A 60 59.46 9.61 -13.93
C LEU A 60 58.58 8.43 -14.35
N VAL A 61 58.36 7.50 -13.43
CA VAL A 61 57.58 6.27 -13.64
C VAL A 61 56.37 6.26 -12.68
N PRO A 62 55.16 5.87 -13.12
CA PRO A 62 54.75 5.56 -14.49
C PRO A 62 54.55 6.81 -15.37
N PRO A 63 54.62 6.68 -16.71
CA PRO A 63 54.35 7.79 -17.62
C PRO A 63 52.91 8.30 -17.44
N GLY A 64 52.77 9.62 -17.23
CA GLY A 64 51.48 10.30 -17.01
C GLY A 64 51.21 10.66 -15.55
N GLN A 65 51.59 9.79 -14.60
CA GLN A 65 51.45 10.08 -13.16
C GLN A 65 52.68 9.60 -12.36
N PRO A 66 53.83 10.30 -12.49
CA PRO A 66 55.06 9.91 -11.82
C PRO A 66 54.90 9.90 -10.30
N ILE A 67 55.42 8.88 -9.62
CA ILE A 67 55.32 8.73 -8.16
C ILE A 67 55.89 9.95 -7.44
N TYR A 68 56.99 10.50 -7.95
CA TYR A 68 57.64 11.70 -7.42
C TYR A 68 56.77 12.96 -7.48
N CYS A 69 55.71 12.97 -8.27
CA CYS A 69 54.82 14.12 -8.45
C CYS A 69 53.49 13.97 -7.71
N LEU A 70 53.33 12.91 -6.90
CA LEU A 70 52.11 12.65 -6.14
C LEU A 70 52.08 13.48 -4.85
N SER A 71 50.90 14.02 -4.55
CA SER A 71 50.59 14.71 -3.29
C SER A 71 49.74 13.83 -2.38
N ALA A 72 49.92 13.95 -1.07
CA ALA A 72 49.13 13.27 -0.04
C ALA A 72 48.43 14.32 0.86
N LYS A 73 47.09 14.34 0.82
CA LYS A 73 46.28 15.31 1.60
C LYS A 73 46.66 15.27 3.08
N GLY A 74 46.97 16.44 3.65
CA GLY A 74 47.29 16.63 5.07
C GLY A 74 48.70 16.23 5.50
N LEU A 75 49.55 15.71 4.60
CA LEU A 75 50.91 15.28 4.93
C LEU A 75 51.98 15.89 4.00
N LEU A 76 51.71 15.90 2.69
CA LEU A 76 52.69 16.26 1.66
C LEU A 76 51.99 16.95 0.47
N ASN A 77 52.41 18.16 0.12
CA ASN A 77 52.01 18.83 -1.11
C ASN A 77 53.20 18.89 -2.07
N THR A 78 53.09 18.26 -3.23
CA THR A 78 54.17 18.10 -4.20
C THR A 78 53.72 18.56 -5.58
N HIS A 79 54.54 19.37 -6.24
CA HIS A 79 54.30 19.89 -7.58
C HIS A 79 55.52 19.66 -8.47
N CYS A 80 55.30 19.04 -9.63
CA CYS A 80 56.30 18.87 -10.67
C CYS A 80 56.02 19.81 -11.85
N CYS A 81 57.09 20.35 -12.45
CA CYS A 81 57.00 21.25 -13.58
C CYS A 81 58.22 21.10 -14.51
N TYR A 82 58.10 21.63 -15.72
CA TYR A 82 59.01 21.32 -16.84
C TYR A 82 59.60 22.57 -17.50
N THR A 83 59.66 23.70 -16.78
CA THR A 83 60.26 24.95 -17.24
C THR A 83 61.37 25.40 -16.28
N ASP A 84 62.34 26.17 -16.77
CA ASP A 84 63.48 26.57 -15.93
C ASP A 84 63.02 27.33 -14.67
N PHE A 85 63.55 26.91 -13.51
CA PHE A 85 63.29 27.46 -12.17
C PHE A 85 61.81 27.46 -11.74
N CYS A 86 60.96 26.66 -12.38
CA CYS A 86 59.52 26.61 -12.10
C CYS A 86 59.16 26.11 -10.69
N ASN A 87 60.10 25.42 -10.02
CA ASN A 87 59.93 24.92 -8.66
C ASN A 87 60.26 25.96 -7.57
N SER A 88 60.38 27.24 -7.95
CA SER A 88 60.48 28.38 -7.02
C SER A 88 59.11 28.83 -6.47
N ILE A 89 58.22 27.87 -6.21
CA ILE A 89 56.91 28.11 -5.61
C ILE A 89 56.93 27.71 -4.13
N ASN A 90 56.10 28.38 -3.33
CA ASN A 90 55.85 28.02 -1.94
C ASN A 90 54.51 27.30 -1.87
N LEU A 91 54.54 25.97 -1.74
CA LEU A 91 53.34 25.17 -1.60
C LEU A 91 52.88 25.25 -0.14
N GLN A 92 51.63 25.68 0.07
CA GLN A 92 50.98 25.54 1.37
C GLN A 92 50.47 24.09 1.48
N ILE A 93 50.68 23.44 2.62
CA ILE A 93 49.98 22.18 2.91
C ILE A 93 48.50 22.56 2.96
N PRO A 94 47.58 21.84 2.26
CA PRO A 94 46.18 22.08 2.43
C PRO A 94 45.83 21.69 3.87
N SER A 95 45.93 22.66 4.78
CA SER A 95 45.21 22.64 6.05
C SER A 95 43.78 22.37 5.65
N GLY A 96 43.19 21.29 6.19
CA GLY A 96 41.80 20.92 5.95
C GLY A 96 40.82 21.96 6.51
N ARG A 97 40.91 23.20 6.05
CA ARG A 97 39.80 24.15 6.00
C ARG A 97 39.27 24.06 4.58
N SER A 98 38.30 23.18 4.42
CA SER A 98 37.35 23.19 3.32
C SER A 98 36.69 24.56 3.22
N THR A 99 37.30 25.48 2.47
CA THR A 99 36.59 26.61 1.86
C THR A 99 35.94 26.12 0.57
N GLY A 100 35.00 25.20 0.76
CA GLY A 100 34.05 24.74 -0.23
C GLY A 100 32.82 24.35 0.58
N ASP A 101 31.79 25.19 0.50
CA ASP A 101 30.44 25.06 1.09
C ASP A 101 30.17 23.72 1.79
N SER A 102 30.66 23.58 3.03
CA SER A 102 30.30 22.46 3.88
C SER A 102 29.20 22.97 4.80
N TRP A 103 27.97 22.83 4.33
CA TRP A 103 26.75 23.12 5.09
C TRP A 103 26.86 22.42 6.45
N GLY A 104 26.61 23.14 7.54
CA GLY A 104 26.63 22.55 8.87
C GLY A 104 25.60 21.42 8.96
N PRO A 105 25.74 20.44 9.87
CA PRO A 105 24.76 19.36 10.03
C PRO A 105 23.35 19.91 10.31
N VAL A 106 23.24 21.08 10.94
CA VAL A 106 21.98 21.79 11.20
C VAL A 106 21.38 22.36 9.91
N GLU A 107 22.20 22.91 9.01
CA GLU A 107 21.76 23.46 7.74
C GLU A 107 21.35 22.33 6.77
N LEU A 108 22.10 21.22 6.75
CA LEU A 108 21.75 20.04 5.97
C LEU A 108 20.41 19.42 6.42
N VAL A 109 20.19 19.33 7.74
CA VAL A 109 18.93 18.86 8.32
C VAL A 109 17.78 19.81 7.97
N ALA A 110 17.99 21.13 8.01
CA ALA A 110 16.95 22.09 7.64
C ALA A 110 16.57 21.99 6.14
N VAL A 111 17.55 21.80 5.26
CA VAL A 111 17.33 21.67 3.80
C VAL A 111 16.63 20.38 3.42
N ILE A 112 16.81 19.30 4.17
CA ILE A 112 16.13 18.02 3.91
C ILE A 112 14.77 17.98 4.62
N ALA A 113 14.70 18.42 5.87
CA ALA A 113 13.47 18.38 6.66
C ALA A 113 12.40 19.35 6.11
N GLY A 114 12.80 20.52 5.59
CA GLY A 114 11.85 21.51 5.03
C GLY A 114 11.01 20.96 3.86
N PRO A 115 11.63 20.47 2.77
CA PRO A 115 10.91 19.87 1.64
C PRO A 115 10.13 18.61 2.03
N VAL A 116 10.68 17.77 2.91
CA VAL A 116 9.99 16.56 3.39
C VAL A 116 8.75 16.94 4.20
N PHE A 117 8.83 17.93 5.07
CA PHE A 117 7.69 18.43 5.84
C PHE A 117 6.64 19.06 4.93
N LEU A 118 7.06 19.87 3.94
CA LEU A 118 6.16 20.44 2.93
C LEU A 118 5.44 19.34 2.13
N PHE A 119 6.17 18.31 1.69
CA PHE A 119 5.60 17.18 0.97
C PHE A 119 4.61 16.38 1.83
N CYS A 120 4.94 16.12 3.09
CA CYS A 120 4.03 15.49 4.05
C CYS A 120 2.76 16.33 4.28
N LEU A 121 2.88 17.65 4.40
CA LEU A 121 1.72 18.54 4.51
C LEU A 121 0.87 18.52 3.24
N LEU A 122 1.47 18.54 2.05
CA LEU A 122 0.75 18.43 0.77
C LEU A 122 0.05 17.09 0.62
N LEU A 123 0.66 15.99 1.08
CA LEU A 123 0.01 14.68 1.12
C LEU A 123 -1.17 14.65 2.10
N ILE A 124 -1.01 15.20 3.31
CA ILE A 124 -2.10 15.27 4.29
C ILE A 124 -3.24 16.13 3.74
N VAL A 125 -2.95 17.31 3.20
CA VAL A 125 -3.95 18.18 2.57
C VAL A 125 -4.58 17.49 1.37
N GLY A 126 -3.81 16.78 0.55
CA GLY A 126 -4.31 15.98 -0.57
C GLY A 126 -5.25 14.87 -0.12
N VAL A 127 -4.92 14.16 0.96
CA VAL A 127 -5.79 13.14 1.56
C VAL A 127 -7.04 13.77 2.17
N LEU A 128 -6.93 14.92 2.85
CA LEU A 128 -8.08 15.64 3.41
C LEU A 128 -8.99 16.18 2.31
N ILE A 129 -8.43 16.74 1.24
CA ILE A 129 -9.17 17.18 0.06
C ILE A 129 -9.78 15.97 -0.64
N PHE A 130 -9.09 14.84 -0.77
CA PHE A 130 -9.62 13.62 -1.37
C PHE A 130 -10.75 13.04 -0.51
N GLN A 131 -10.59 12.96 0.80
CA GLN A 131 -11.64 12.54 1.73
C GLN A 131 -12.82 13.52 1.72
N HIS A 132 -12.54 14.83 1.67
CA HIS A 132 -13.58 15.85 1.57
C HIS A 132 -14.28 15.76 0.22
N HIS A 133 -13.56 15.62 -0.89
CA HIS A 133 -14.12 15.42 -2.22
C HIS A 133 -14.88 14.12 -2.30
N GLN A 134 -14.40 13.01 -1.74
CA GLN A 134 -15.10 11.73 -1.72
C GLN A 134 -16.37 11.83 -0.87
N ARG A 135 -16.30 12.50 0.28
CA ARG A 135 -17.45 12.80 1.14
C ARG A 135 -18.43 13.76 0.48
N ASN A 136 -17.93 14.74 -0.29
CA ASN A 136 -18.72 15.76 -0.97
C ASN A 136 -19.23 15.28 -2.35
N TYR A 137 -18.56 14.33 -3.01
CA TYR A 137 -19.07 13.56 -4.14
C TYR A 137 -20.21 12.67 -3.64
N ASN A 138 -19.97 11.92 -2.55
CA ASN A 138 -21.01 11.14 -1.88
C ASN A 138 -22.16 12.03 -1.37
N HIS A 139 -21.93 13.30 -1.05
CA HIS A 139 -22.97 14.26 -0.65
C HIS A 139 -23.66 14.97 -1.84
N ARG A 140 -22.95 15.28 -2.93
CA ARG A 140 -23.55 15.88 -4.14
C ARG A 140 -24.40 14.89 -4.89
N GLN A 141 -23.98 13.63 -4.97
CA GLN A 141 -24.82 12.53 -5.48
C GLN A 141 -26.04 12.27 -4.59
N ARG A 142 -26.04 12.79 -3.36
CA ARG A 142 -27.17 12.78 -2.41
C ARG A 142 -28.19 13.88 -2.70
N LEU A 143 -27.76 15.04 -3.21
CA LEU A 143 -28.59 16.22 -3.44
C LEU A 143 -29.28 16.22 -4.82
N ASP A 144 -28.70 15.56 -5.84
CA ASP A 144 -29.33 15.46 -7.18
C ASP A 144 -30.50 14.47 -7.26
N VAL A 145 -30.83 13.77 -6.16
CA VAL A 145 -31.94 12.79 -6.09
C VAL A 145 -33.07 13.26 -5.15
N GLU A 146 -32.95 14.43 -4.53
CA GLU A 146 -34.01 15.00 -3.68
C GLU A 146 -35.12 15.63 -4.52
N ASP A 147 -36.04 14.79 -4.99
CA ASP A 147 -37.37 15.19 -5.42
C ASP A 147 -38.18 15.68 -4.19
N PRO A 148 -38.87 16.84 -4.21
CA PRO A 148 -39.21 17.62 -3.00
C PRO A 148 -40.36 17.11 -2.13
N SER A 149 -40.77 15.84 -2.21
CA SER A 149 -42.07 15.40 -1.67
C SER A 149 -42.03 14.64 -0.33
N CYS A 150 -40.94 14.65 0.43
CA CYS A 150 -40.76 13.73 1.57
C CYS A 150 -40.41 14.40 2.91
N ASP A 151 -41.09 15.49 3.24
CA ASP A 151 -40.91 16.22 4.52
C ASP A 151 -41.61 15.59 5.74
N HIS A 152 -42.21 14.39 5.63
CA HIS A 152 -43.15 13.91 6.64
C HIS A 152 -42.78 12.63 7.41
N LEU A 153 -41.50 12.30 7.57
CA LEU A 153 -41.12 11.20 8.49
C LEU A 153 -39.77 11.41 9.17
N TYR A 154 -39.71 12.41 10.03
CA TYR A 154 -38.77 12.45 11.16
C TYR A 154 -39.09 11.28 12.11
N LEU A 155 -38.65 10.07 11.75
CA LEU A 155 -38.73 8.89 12.58
C LEU A 155 -37.55 8.90 13.56
N ALA A 156 -37.89 9.19 14.82
CA ALA A 156 -37.18 8.91 16.06
C ALA A 156 -35.68 8.58 15.95
N LYS A 157 -34.88 9.61 16.22
CA LYS A 157 -33.53 9.48 16.79
C LYS A 157 -33.61 8.51 17.97
N ASP A 158 -33.01 7.32 17.82
CA ASP A 158 -32.57 6.36 18.86
C ASP A 158 -32.88 4.86 18.62
N LYS A 159 -33.49 4.45 17.50
CA LYS A 159 -33.60 3.02 17.16
C LYS A 159 -32.57 2.57 16.13
N THR A 160 -31.83 1.50 16.42
CA THR A 160 -30.88 0.91 15.45
C THR A 160 -31.65 0.08 14.42
N LEU A 161 -31.09 -0.10 13.22
CA LEU A 161 -31.72 -0.89 12.16
C LEU A 161 -32.03 -2.34 12.62
N GLN A 162 -31.21 -2.88 13.50
CA GLN A 162 -31.41 -4.19 14.12
C GLN A 162 -32.69 -4.23 14.98
N ASP A 163 -32.99 -3.15 15.71
CA ASP A 163 -34.21 -3.06 16.54
C ASP A 163 -35.47 -2.98 15.67
N LEU A 164 -35.39 -2.29 14.53
CA LEU A 164 -36.49 -2.21 13.58
C LEU A 164 -36.76 -3.57 12.89
N ILE A 165 -35.70 -4.33 12.57
CA ILE A 165 -35.82 -5.69 12.03
C ILE A 165 -36.44 -6.61 13.09
N PHE A 166 -36.05 -6.48 14.35
CA PHE A 166 -36.60 -7.26 15.46
C PHE A 166 -38.09 -6.95 15.73
N ASP A 167 -38.47 -5.67 15.77
CA ASP A 167 -39.85 -5.21 15.99
C ASP A 167 -40.81 -5.66 14.86
N LEU A 168 -40.32 -5.70 13.61
CA LEU A 168 -41.07 -6.23 12.46
C LEU A 168 -41.26 -7.76 12.51
N SER A 169 -40.47 -8.45 13.33
CA SER A 169 -40.41 -9.91 13.41
C SER A 169 -41.22 -10.50 14.58
N THR A 170 -41.66 -9.67 15.53
CA THR A 170 -42.32 -10.14 16.77
C THR A 170 -43.85 -10.24 16.68
N SER A 171 -44.46 -9.89 15.55
CA SER A 171 -45.88 -10.17 15.31
C SER A 171 -46.01 -11.58 14.74
N GLY A 172 -46.57 -12.49 15.53
CA GLY A 172 -46.78 -13.88 15.16
C GLY A 172 -47.53 -14.03 13.82
N SER A 173 -47.16 -15.10 13.11
CA SER A 173 -47.77 -15.65 11.88
C SER A 173 -47.11 -15.36 10.51
N GLY A 174 -45.93 -14.75 10.43
CA GLY A 174 -45.13 -14.78 9.20
C GLY A 174 -43.78 -14.08 9.31
N SER A 175 -42.68 -14.77 9.00
CA SER A 175 -41.34 -14.18 8.95
C SER A 175 -41.11 -13.41 7.65
N GLY A 176 -41.72 -12.24 7.52
CA GLY A 176 -41.59 -11.34 6.37
C GLY A 176 -42.62 -10.21 6.38
N LEU A 177 -42.33 -9.11 5.68
CA LEU A 177 -43.29 -8.02 5.47
C LEU A 177 -44.54 -8.56 4.73
N PRO A 178 -45.76 -8.16 5.13
CA PRO A 178 -46.99 -8.65 4.50
C PRO A 178 -47.11 -8.25 3.02
N LEU A 179 -47.58 -9.21 2.21
CA LEU A 179 -47.60 -9.23 0.74
C LEU A 179 -48.37 -8.12 -0.01
N PHE A 180 -48.96 -7.11 0.66
CA PHE A 180 -49.89 -6.20 -0.05
C PHE A 180 -49.78 -4.69 0.17
N VAL A 181 -48.89 -4.17 1.03
CA VAL A 181 -48.68 -2.71 1.06
C VAL A 181 -47.24 -2.38 1.47
N GLN A 182 -46.34 -2.18 0.51
CA GLN A 182 -45.20 -1.28 0.62
C GLN A 182 -44.42 -1.25 -0.70
N ARG A 183 -43.88 -0.07 -1.05
CA ARG A 183 -42.90 0.07 -2.14
C ARG A 183 -41.86 -1.04 -2.02
N THR A 184 -41.62 -1.78 -3.10
CA THR A 184 -40.64 -2.87 -3.17
C THR A 184 -39.34 -2.44 -2.47
N VAL A 185 -38.86 -3.25 -1.52
CA VAL A 185 -37.67 -2.98 -0.69
C VAL A 185 -36.51 -2.53 -1.59
N ALA A 186 -36.33 -3.20 -2.73
CA ALA A 186 -35.30 -2.90 -3.73
C ALA A 186 -35.36 -1.47 -4.31
N ARG A 187 -36.55 -0.84 -4.38
CA ARG A 187 -36.68 0.56 -4.85
C ARG A 187 -36.13 1.57 -3.84
N THR A 188 -36.18 1.24 -2.55
CA THR A 188 -35.69 2.11 -1.47
C THR A 188 -34.23 1.90 -1.11
N ILE A 189 -33.58 0.91 -1.72
CA ILE A 189 -32.17 0.61 -1.52
C ILE A 189 -31.32 1.35 -2.55
N VAL A 190 -30.30 2.04 -2.06
CA VAL A 190 -29.26 2.68 -2.87
C VAL A 190 -28.03 1.78 -2.86
N LEU A 191 -27.64 1.27 -4.03
CA LEU A 191 -26.40 0.49 -4.19
C LEU A 191 -25.19 1.42 -4.05
N GLN A 192 -24.14 0.93 -3.38
CA GLN A 192 -22.91 1.69 -3.15
C GLN A 192 -21.74 1.06 -3.94
N GLU A 193 -21.20 -0.05 -3.44
CA GLU A 193 -20.01 -0.69 -3.97
C GLU A 193 -20.21 -2.20 -4.17
N ILE A 194 -19.48 -2.79 -5.11
CA ILE A 194 -19.47 -4.25 -5.32
C ILE A 194 -18.52 -4.86 -4.29
N ILE A 195 -19.05 -5.76 -3.46
CA ILE A 195 -18.28 -6.44 -2.41
C ILE A 195 -17.90 -7.87 -2.78
N GLY A 196 -18.55 -8.47 -3.78
CA GLY A 196 -18.20 -9.81 -4.24
C GLY A 196 -18.81 -10.14 -5.60
N LYS A 197 -18.11 -10.96 -6.37
CA LYS A 197 -18.63 -11.53 -7.63
C LYS A 197 -18.65 -13.04 -7.50
N GLY A 198 -19.85 -13.61 -7.46
CA GLY A 198 -20.08 -15.04 -7.40
C GLY A 198 -20.32 -15.65 -8.77
N ARG A 199 -20.45 -16.98 -8.81
CA ARG A 199 -20.84 -17.71 -10.03
C ARG A 199 -22.24 -17.33 -10.52
N PHE A 200 -23.14 -17.06 -9.57
CA PHE A 200 -24.57 -16.89 -9.82
C PHE A 200 -25.06 -15.45 -9.66
N GLY A 201 -24.16 -14.47 -9.62
CA GLY A 201 -24.55 -13.07 -9.39
C GLY A 201 -23.48 -12.23 -8.70
N GLU A 202 -23.76 -10.94 -8.62
CA GLU A 202 -22.89 -9.95 -7.96
C GLU A 202 -23.48 -9.57 -6.60
N VAL A 203 -22.62 -9.42 -5.59
CA VAL A 203 -23.00 -8.96 -4.26
C VAL A 203 -22.54 -7.52 -4.10
N TRP A 204 -23.47 -6.67 -3.74
CA TRP A 204 -23.30 -5.23 -3.55
C TRP A 204 -23.53 -4.88 -2.09
N ARG A 205 -22.79 -3.89 -1.59
CA ARG A 205 -23.18 -3.15 -0.39
C ARG A 205 -24.22 -2.11 -0.80
N GLY A 206 -25.34 -2.08 -0.11
CA GLY A 206 -26.40 -1.10 -0.28
C GLY A 206 -26.68 -0.36 1.02
N ARG A 207 -27.38 0.77 0.91
CA ARG A 207 -27.90 1.53 2.05
C ARG A 207 -29.42 1.46 2.07
N TRP A 208 -29.97 1.08 3.21
CA TRP A 208 -31.41 1.00 3.44
C TRP A 208 -31.77 1.58 4.79
N ARG A 209 -32.68 2.56 4.82
CA ARG A 209 -33.16 3.23 6.06
C ARG A 209 -32.03 3.66 7.02
N GLY A 210 -30.88 4.08 6.47
CA GLY A 210 -29.74 4.55 7.25
C GLY A 210 -28.77 3.48 7.75
N GLY A 211 -29.04 2.18 7.52
CA GLY A 211 -28.11 1.09 7.76
C GLY A 211 -27.56 0.47 6.47
N ASP A 212 -26.48 -0.29 6.62
CA ASP A 212 -25.85 -1.01 5.50
C ASP A 212 -26.47 -2.40 5.36
N VAL A 213 -26.73 -2.80 4.10
CA VAL A 213 -27.30 -4.10 3.72
C VAL A 213 -26.45 -4.74 2.62
N ALA A 214 -26.42 -6.07 2.57
CA ALA A 214 -25.85 -6.80 1.45
C ALA A 214 -26.95 -7.14 0.45
N VAL A 215 -26.71 -6.87 -0.83
CA VAL A 215 -27.65 -7.10 -1.92
C VAL A 215 -27.01 -8.00 -2.95
N LYS A 216 -27.49 -9.23 -3.06
CA LYS A 216 -27.09 -10.16 -4.11
C LYS A 216 -28.03 -10.01 -5.30
N ILE A 217 -27.47 -9.66 -6.45
CA ILE A 217 -28.19 -9.36 -7.69
C ILE A 217 -27.94 -10.49 -8.69
N PHE A 218 -29.01 -11.10 -9.16
CA PHE A 218 -29.02 -12.16 -10.15
C PHE A 218 -29.55 -11.63 -11.48
N SER A 219 -29.07 -12.22 -12.57
CA SER A 219 -29.69 -12.04 -13.87
C SER A 219 -31.05 -12.75 -13.91
N SER A 220 -31.98 -12.27 -14.75
CA SER A 220 -33.21 -13.00 -15.06
C SER A 220 -32.96 -14.41 -15.60
N ARG A 221 -31.78 -14.68 -16.18
CA ARG A 221 -31.38 -16.04 -16.62
C ARG A 221 -31.14 -17.01 -15.46
N GLU A 222 -30.91 -16.49 -14.26
CA GLU A 222 -30.55 -17.25 -13.05
C GLU A 222 -31.72 -17.33 -12.05
N GLU A 223 -32.95 -17.11 -12.54
CA GLU A 223 -34.17 -17.13 -11.74
C GLU A 223 -34.33 -18.40 -10.89
N ARG A 224 -33.98 -19.57 -11.43
CA ARG A 224 -34.04 -20.84 -10.67
C ARG A 224 -33.11 -20.85 -9.46
N SER A 225 -31.94 -20.23 -9.59
CA SER A 225 -30.96 -20.12 -8.51
C SER A 225 -31.43 -19.11 -7.46
N TRP A 226 -31.92 -17.96 -7.91
CA TRP A 226 -32.51 -16.93 -7.04
C TRP A 226 -33.71 -17.48 -6.26
N PHE A 227 -34.65 -18.14 -6.93
CA PHE A 227 -35.88 -18.69 -6.34
C PHE A 227 -35.56 -19.71 -5.24
N ARG A 228 -34.67 -20.67 -5.54
CA ARG A 228 -34.26 -21.69 -4.55
C ARG A 228 -33.62 -21.06 -3.33
N GLU A 229 -32.74 -20.08 -3.52
CA GLU A 229 -32.08 -19.39 -2.41
C GLU A 229 -33.07 -18.56 -1.58
N ALA A 230 -34.00 -17.86 -2.25
CA ALA A 230 -35.08 -17.12 -1.61
C ALA A 230 -35.99 -18.04 -0.77
N GLU A 231 -36.35 -19.21 -1.30
CA GLU A 231 -37.20 -20.21 -0.64
C GLU A 231 -36.53 -20.76 0.62
N ILE A 232 -35.24 -21.08 0.57
CA ILE A 232 -34.47 -21.52 1.73
C ILE A 232 -34.47 -20.45 2.82
N TYR A 233 -34.17 -19.19 2.48
CA TYR A 233 -34.16 -18.11 3.45
C TYR A 233 -35.54 -17.75 4.02
N GLN A 234 -36.62 -18.08 3.29
CA GLN A 234 -38.01 -17.90 3.74
C GLN A 234 -38.56 -19.09 4.53
N THR A 235 -37.80 -20.19 4.65
CA THR A 235 -38.23 -21.36 5.41
C THR A 235 -38.51 -20.99 6.87
N ILE A 236 -39.65 -21.44 7.38
CA ILE A 236 -40.11 -21.19 8.74
C ILE A 236 -39.02 -21.65 9.73
N MET A 237 -38.77 -20.88 10.80
CA MET A 237 -37.77 -21.17 11.85
C MET A 237 -36.28 -21.14 11.43
N LEU A 238 -35.91 -20.63 10.25
CA LEU A 238 -34.48 -20.49 9.86
C LEU A 238 -33.73 -19.32 10.56
N ARG A 239 -34.44 -18.42 11.24
CA ARG A 239 -33.81 -17.26 11.88
C ARG A 239 -33.04 -17.67 13.14
N HIS A 240 -31.73 -17.43 13.14
CA HIS A 240 -30.84 -17.71 14.27
C HIS A 240 -29.72 -16.66 14.32
N GLU A 241 -29.14 -16.45 15.49
CA GLU A 241 -28.09 -15.43 15.68
C GLU A 241 -26.75 -15.72 14.98
N ASN A 242 -26.58 -16.97 14.52
CA ASN A 242 -25.44 -17.47 13.75
C ASN A 242 -25.84 -17.92 12.33
N ILE A 243 -26.99 -17.49 11.83
CA ILE A 243 -27.42 -17.64 10.43
C ILE A 243 -27.60 -16.24 9.86
N LEU A 244 -27.19 -16.05 8.61
CA LEU A 244 -27.31 -14.75 7.95
C LEU A 244 -28.76 -14.21 7.98
N GLY A 245 -28.92 -12.99 8.46
CA GLY A 245 -30.21 -12.32 8.56
C GLY A 245 -30.77 -11.98 7.18
N PHE A 246 -31.77 -12.74 6.73
CA PHE A 246 -32.50 -12.45 5.51
C PHE A 246 -33.55 -11.36 5.74
N ILE A 247 -33.59 -10.38 4.84
CA ILE A 247 -34.50 -9.23 4.89
C ILE A 247 -35.62 -9.39 3.87
N ALA A 248 -35.27 -9.54 2.59
CA ALA A 248 -36.25 -9.57 1.50
C ALA A 248 -35.71 -10.22 0.23
N ALA A 249 -36.60 -10.80 -0.56
CA ALA A 249 -36.40 -11.15 -1.96
C ALA A 249 -37.31 -10.26 -2.81
N ASP A 250 -36.78 -9.65 -3.87
CA ASP A 250 -37.49 -8.61 -4.60
C ASP A 250 -37.02 -8.53 -6.06
N ASN A 251 -37.82 -7.91 -6.93
CA ASN A 251 -37.45 -7.65 -8.32
C ASN A 251 -37.29 -6.16 -8.58
N LYS A 252 -36.27 -5.80 -9.36
CA LYS A 252 -35.99 -4.41 -9.74
C LYS A 252 -35.76 -4.30 -11.24
N ASP A 253 -36.63 -3.57 -11.90
CA ASP A 253 -36.43 -3.19 -13.29
C ASP A 253 -35.54 -1.95 -13.36
N ASN A 254 -34.44 -2.03 -14.12
CA ASN A 254 -33.55 -0.89 -14.36
C ASN A 254 -33.84 -0.17 -15.69
N GLY A 255 -35.00 -0.47 -16.31
CA GLY A 255 -35.43 0.06 -17.61
C GLY A 255 -34.98 -0.78 -18.81
N THR A 256 -33.97 -1.62 -18.65
CA THR A 256 -33.42 -2.46 -19.74
C THR A 256 -33.57 -3.96 -19.51
N TRP A 257 -33.46 -4.41 -18.26
CA TRP A 257 -33.71 -5.79 -17.86
C TRP A 257 -34.14 -5.85 -16.40
N THR A 258 -34.85 -6.92 -16.05
CA THR A 258 -35.23 -7.20 -14.67
C THR A 258 -34.06 -7.81 -13.92
N GLN A 259 -33.77 -7.26 -12.74
CA GLN A 259 -32.80 -7.80 -11.79
C GLN A 259 -33.56 -8.47 -10.65
N LEU A 260 -33.08 -9.64 -10.23
CA LEU A 260 -33.63 -10.35 -9.07
C LEU A 260 -32.71 -10.11 -7.87
N TRP A 261 -33.25 -9.59 -6.79
CA TRP A 261 -32.51 -9.13 -5.62
C TRP A 261 -32.77 -10.05 -4.44
N LEU A 262 -31.72 -10.41 -3.71
CA LEU A 262 -31.79 -10.95 -2.36
C LEU A 262 -31.09 -9.97 -1.42
N VAL A 263 -31.79 -9.53 -0.39
CA VAL A 263 -31.34 -8.53 0.56
C VAL A 263 -31.12 -9.19 1.92
N SER A 264 -29.93 -9.01 2.49
CA SER A 264 -29.55 -9.52 3.79
C SER A 264 -28.76 -8.49 4.60
N ASP A 265 -28.47 -8.82 5.86
CA ASP A 265 -27.58 -8.01 6.69
C ASP A 265 -26.17 -7.90 6.09
N TYR A 266 -25.56 -6.72 6.23
CA TYR A 266 -24.18 -6.47 5.82
C TYR A 266 -23.20 -6.74 6.98
N HIS A 267 -22.10 -7.43 6.65
CA HIS A 267 -21.00 -7.69 7.58
C HIS A 267 -19.71 -7.09 7.04
N GLU A 268 -19.21 -6.06 7.73
CA GLU A 268 -18.05 -5.26 7.29
C GLU A 268 -16.76 -6.07 7.13
N HIS A 269 -16.56 -7.11 7.94
CA HIS A 269 -15.37 -7.96 7.88
C HIS A 269 -15.47 -9.08 6.85
N GLY A 270 -16.57 -9.15 6.09
CA GLY A 270 -16.74 -10.13 5.02
C GLY A 270 -16.73 -11.57 5.51
N SER A 271 -16.10 -12.45 4.72
CA SER A 271 -16.02 -13.87 5.05
C SER A 271 -15.01 -14.14 6.16
N LEU A 272 -15.19 -15.26 6.87
CA LEU A 272 -14.23 -15.76 7.84
C LEU A 272 -12.88 -16.03 7.17
N PHE A 273 -12.88 -16.41 5.89
CA PHE A 273 -11.66 -16.57 5.11
C PHE A 273 -10.90 -15.25 5.00
N ASP A 274 -11.58 -14.17 4.63
CA ASP A 274 -10.98 -12.84 4.54
C ASP A 274 -10.48 -12.38 5.92
N TYR A 275 -11.28 -12.58 6.96
CA TYR A 275 -10.90 -12.24 8.32
C TYR A 275 -9.64 -12.96 8.79
N LEU A 276 -9.54 -14.28 8.61
CA LEU A 276 -8.38 -15.08 9.06
C LEU A 276 -7.12 -14.81 8.23
N ASN A 277 -7.24 -14.34 7.00
CA ASN A 277 -6.09 -13.91 6.19
C ASN A 277 -5.51 -12.57 6.65
N HIS A 278 -6.32 -11.70 7.26
CA HIS A 278 -5.90 -10.36 7.69
C HIS A 278 -5.60 -10.26 9.19
N TYR A 279 -6.18 -11.13 10.02
CA TYR A 279 -6.09 -11.03 11.47
C TYR A 279 -5.70 -12.36 12.12
N SER A 280 -4.83 -12.29 13.13
CA SER A 280 -4.62 -13.40 14.06
C SER A 280 -5.71 -13.42 15.14
N VAL A 281 -6.06 -14.62 15.60
CA VAL A 281 -7.15 -14.81 16.58
C VAL A 281 -6.58 -15.38 17.88
N THR A 282 -7.03 -14.84 19.02
CA THR A 282 -6.69 -15.39 20.34
C THR A 282 -7.38 -16.74 20.56
N ILE A 283 -6.93 -17.53 21.54
CA ILE A 283 -7.56 -18.81 21.90
C ILE A 283 -9.06 -18.61 22.22
N GLU A 284 -9.38 -17.57 23.00
CA GLU A 284 -10.77 -17.23 23.32
C GLU A 284 -11.57 -16.87 22.06
N GLY A 285 -10.99 -16.07 21.16
CA GLY A 285 -11.62 -15.73 19.88
C GLY A 285 -11.85 -16.97 19.02
N MET A 286 -10.89 -17.89 18.95
CA MET A 286 -11.00 -19.14 18.20
C MET A 286 -12.15 -20.01 18.74
N ILE A 287 -12.28 -20.13 20.06
CA ILE A 287 -13.38 -20.86 20.69
C ILE A 287 -14.73 -20.21 20.36
N LYS A 288 -14.84 -18.87 20.42
CA LYS A 288 -16.07 -18.16 20.06
C LYS A 288 -16.46 -18.36 18.59
N LEU A 289 -15.48 -18.30 17.70
CA LEU A 289 -15.70 -18.56 16.27
C LEU A 289 -16.17 -20.01 16.04
N ALA A 290 -15.51 -20.99 16.62
CA ALA A 290 -15.88 -22.40 16.50
C ALA A 290 -17.27 -22.69 17.10
N LEU A 291 -17.56 -22.14 18.29
CA LEU A 291 -18.84 -22.32 18.98
C LEU A 291 -19.99 -21.72 18.16
N SER A 292 -19.85 -20.48 17.69
CA SER A 292 -20.89 -19.84 16.88
C SER A 292 -21.15 -20.55 15.55
N ALA A 293 -20.09 -21.07 14.90
CA ALA A 293 -20.25 -21.91 13.72
C ALA A 293 -20.98 -23.23 14.05
N ALA A 294 -20.58 -23.92 15.12
CA ALA A 294 -21.22 -25.16 15.55
C ALA A 294 -22.70 -24.95 15.93
N SER A 295 -23.03 -23.86 16.63
CA SER A 295 -24.40 -23.47 16.99
C SER A 295 -25.26 -23.19 15.76
N GLY A 296 -24.74 -22.43 14.79
CA GLY A 296 -25.45 -22.19 13.52
C GLY A 296 -25.70 -23.49 12.75
N LEU A 297 -24.71 -24.37 12.67
CA LEU A 297 -24.85 -25.66 11.98
C LEU A 297 -25.81 -26.61 12.70
N ALA A 298 -25.77 -26.63 14.03
CA ALA A 298 -26.69 -27.42 14.83
C ALA A 298 -28.13 -26.95 14.63
N HIS A 299 -28.38 -25.63 14.62
CA HIS A 299 -29.70 -25.06 14.33
C HIS A 299 -30.20 -25.46 12.94
N LEU A 300 -29.32 -25.43 11.94
CA LEU A 300 -29.63 -25.86 10.58
C LEU A 300 -29.95 -27.36 10.46
N HIS A 301 -29.32 -28.20 11.30
CA HIS A 301 -29.52 -29.65 11.33
C HIS A 301 -30.68 -30.09 12.23
N MET A 302 -31.20 -29.21 13.08
CA MET A 302 -32.36 -29.52 13.90
C MET A 302 -33.60 -29.65 13.02
N GLU A 303 -34.30 -30.77 13.14
CA GLU A 303 -35.55 -31.02 12.44
C GLU A 303 -36.62 -30.02 12.91
N ILE A 304 -37.18 -29.27 11.97
CA ILE A 304 -38.22 -28.27 12.25
C ILE A 304 -39.55 -29.01 12.31
N LEU A 305 -39.91 -29.50 13.50
CA LEU A 305 -41.22 -30.11 13.74
C LEU A 305 -42.30 -29.01 13.77
N GLY A 306 -42.82 -28.67 12.59
CA GLY A 306 -43.96 -27.76 12.43
C GLY A 306 -45.29 -28.49 12.38
N THR A 307 -46.26 -28.06 13.19
CA THR A 307 -47.65 -28.51 13.09
C THR A 307 -48.33 -27.88 11.87
N GLN A 308 -48.33 -28.57 10.73
CA GLN A 308 -49.46 -28.66 9.80
C GLN A 308 -49.14 -29.60 8.62
N GLY A 309 -49.95 -30.66 8.53
CA GLY A 309 -50.30 -31.46 7.35
C GLY A 309 -49.28 -31.60 6.22
N ASN A 310 -48.70 -32.80 6.13
CA ASN A 310 -48.15 -33.42 4.92
C ASN A 310 -47.14 -32.58 4.11
N CYS A 311 -45.98 -32.29 4.70
CA CYS A 311 -44.72 -32.23 3.96
C CYS A 311 -43.63 -32.73 4.90
N GLU A 312 -43.19 -33.96 4.68
CA GLU A 312 -41.97 -34.51 5.25
C GLU A 312 -40.81 -33.75 4.59
N PHE A 313 -40.44 -32.61 5.17
CA PHE A 313 -39.22 -31.90 4.77
C PHE A 313 -38.05 -32.70 5.33
N ASP A 314 -37.57 -33.64 4.51
CA ASP A 314 -36.32 -34.36 4.74
C ASP A 314 -35.25 -33.39 5.27
N THR A 315 -34.63 -33.79 6.38
CA THR A 315 -33.46 -33.13 6.99
C THR A 315 -32.63 -32.39 5.94
N LEU A 316 -32.58 -31.06 6.03
CA LEU A 316 -31.74 -30.23 5.16
C LEU A 316 -30.28 -30.64 5.40
N ALA A 317 -29.76 -31.58 4.63
CA ALA A 317 -28.38 -32.02 4.71
C ALA A 317 -27.49 -30.94 4.11
N TYR A 318 -26.96 -30.04 4.94
CA TYR A 318 -26.02 -28.98 4.56
C TYR A 318 -24.62 -29.56 4.31
N LEU A 319 -24.46 -30.32 3.22
CA LEU A 319 -23.27 -31.16 2.99
C LEU A 319 -22.01 -30.41 2.49
N ASN A 320 -21.91 -29.08 2.59
CA ASN A 320 -20.74 -28.34 2.11
C ASN A 320 -20.50 -27.01 2.84
N CYS A 321 -20.15 -27.09 4.13
CA CYS A 321 -19.71 -25.91 4.87
C CYS A 321 -18.23 -25.58 4.53
N LYS A 322 -18.00 -24.49 3.79
CA LYS A 322 -16.66 -23.96 3.50
C LYS A 322 -16.45 -22.66 4.25
N ILE A 323 -15.22 -22.38 4.70
CA ILE A 323 -14.86 -21.14 5.43
C ILE A 323 -15.21 -19.87 4.62
N SER A 324 -15.18 -19.92 3.28
CA SER A 324 -15.59 -18.81 2.41
C SER A 324 -17.10 -18.55 2.36
N GLN A 325 -17.92 -19.45 2.92
CA GLN A 325 -19.38 -19.35 3.02
C GLN A 325 -19.83 -18.99 4.44
N ILE A 326 -18.87 -18.64 5.29
CA ILE A 326 -19.08 -18.24 6.68
C ILE A 326 -18.72 -16.76 6.76
N LEU A 327 -19.62 -15.91 7.25
CA LEU A 327 -19.36 -14.49 7.44
C LEU A 327 -18.95 -14.19 8.88
N TYR A 328 -18.04 -13.24 9.06
CA TYR A 328 -17.66 -12.75 10.38
C TYR A 328 -18.57 -11.59 10.78
N SER A 329 -19.17 -11.68 11.97
CA SER A 329 -20.03 -10.64 12.54
C SER A 329 -19.43 -10.07 13.83
N LYS A 330 -19.15 -8.76 13.82
CA LYS A 330 -18.75 -8.02 15.01
C LYS A 330 -19.98 -7.46 15.71
N LYS A 331 -20.44 -8.09 16.80
CA LYS A 331 -21.47 -7.49 17.68
C LYS A 331 -20.79 -6.72 18.81
N LYS A 332 -21.42 -5.63 19.27
CA LYS A 332 -20.89 -4.71 20.31
C LYS A 332 -20.35 -5.42 21.56
N ASN A 333 -20.90 -6.59 21.92
CA ASN A 333 -20.50 -7.36 23.10
C ASN A 333 -20.07 -8.82 22.81
N ASN A 334 -20.07 -9.27 21.55
CA ASN A 334 -19.68 -10.65 21.23
C ASN A 334 -19.31 -10.80 19.74
N ASN A 335 -18.07 -11.16 19.45
CA ASN A 335 -17.67 -11.51 18.08
C ASN A 335 -18.21 -12.90 17.77
N SER A 336 -19.00 -13.03 16.70
CA SER A 336 -19.63 -14.28 16.30
C SER A 336 -19.52 -14.49 14.81
N ILE A 337 -19.71 -15.72 14.38
CA ILE A 337 -19.85 -16.08 12.97
C ILE A 337 -21.32 -16.17 12.59
N MET A 338 -21.61 -15.88 11.32
CA MET A 338 -22.87 -16.10 10.64
C MET A 338 -22.67 -17.11 9.51
N MET A 339 -23.42 -18.20 9.49
CA MET A 339 -23.44 -19.11 8.35
C MET A 339 -24.27 -18.53 7.22
N VAL A 340 -23.71 -18.54 6.00
CA VAL A 340 -24.46 -18.25 4.78
C VAL A 340 -24.98 -19.56 4.23
N SER A 341 -26.31 -19.69 4.17
CA SER A 341 -26.94 -20.90 3.66
C SER A 341 -26.78 -20.96 2.13
N PHE A 342 -26.09 -21.98 1.63
CA PHE A 342 -26.05 -22.32 0.22
C PHE A 342 -26.09 -23.84 0.04
N LEU A 343 -27.25 -24.37 -0.35
CA LEU A 343 -27.34 -25.75 -0.83
C LEU A 343 -26.82 -25.83 -2.27
N ARG A 344 -25.87 -26.76 -2.49
CA ARG A 344 -25.53 -27.25 -3.82
C ARG A 344 -26.30 -28.54 -4.05
N GLU A 345 -27.32 -28.46 -4.90
CA GLU A 345 -27.93 -29.58 -5.63
C GLU A 345 -28.22 -30.84 -4.79
N THR A 346 -29.32 -30.82 -4.02
CA THR A 346 -30.00 -32.06 -3.67
C THR A 346 -30.63 -32.62 -4.94
N ARG A 347 -30.28 -33.87 -5.29
CA ARG A 347 -30.91 -34.58 -6.41
C ARG A 347 -32.41 -34.62 -6.15
N HIS A 348 -33.21 -34.35 -7.19
CA HIS A 348 -34.63 -34.66 -7.15
C HIS A 348 -34.81 -36.15 -6.80
N CYS A 349 -35.51 -36.42 -5.71
CA CYS A 349 -36.28 -37.66 -5.61
C CYS A 349 -37.43 -37.51 -6.61
N THR A 350 -37.25 -38.12 -7.79
CA THR A 350 -38.37 -38.38 -8.69
C THR A 350 -39.32 -39.35 -7.99
N SER A 351 -40.60 -38.97 -7.94
CA SER A 351 -41.69 -39.87 -7.57
C SER A 351 -41.81 -41.06 -8.52
#